data_AF-A0A3D3EUN9-F1
#
_entry.id   AF-A0A3D3EUN9-F1
#
_cell.length_a   1.000
_cell.length_b   1.000
_cell.length_c   1.000
_cell.angle_alpha   90.00
_cell.angle_beta   90.00
_cell.angle_gamma   90.00
#
_symmetry.space_group_name_H-M   'P 1'
#
loop_
_entity.id
_entity.type
_entity.pdbx_description
1 polymer ?
#
loop_
_entity_poly.entity_id
_entity_poly.type
_entity_poly.pdbx_seq_one_letter_code
_entity_poly.pdbx_strand_id
1 'polypeptide(L)' 'IYKGFIGSLNDPYSTYYTAEEYKALMESSSGVYHGIGATVSQNVKTGVITIVKPFKTGPAYEAGLLPGDIIYMV' A
#
# COMPACT_ATOMS: atom_id res chain seq x y z
N ILE A 1 -12.62 -14.27 -21.71
CA ILE A 1 -13.79 -14.08 -22.61
C ILE A 1 -14.50 -12.76 -22.31
N TYR A 2 -14.97 -12.51 -21.07
CA TYR A 2 -15.67 -11.27 -20.70
C TYR A 2 -14.85 -9.98 -20.86
N LYS A 3 -13.54 -9.98 -20.55
CA LYS A 3 -12.63 -8.85 -20.79
C LYS A 3 -12.52 -8.48 -22.29
N GLY A 4 -12.63 -9.47 -23.19
CA GLY A 4 -12.62 -9.23 -24.63
C GLY A 4 -13.95 -8.69 -25.17
N PHE A 5 -15.09 -9.13 -24.62
CA PHE A 5 -16.40 -8.56 -24.93
C PHE A 5 -16.50 -7.10 -24.49
N ILE A 6 -16.10 -6.81 -23.24
CA ILE A 6 -16.11 -5.43 -22.70
C ILE A 6 -15.12 -4.53 -23.46
N GLY A 7 -13.93 -5.02 -23.81
CA GLY A 7 -12.98 -4.27 -24.65
C GLY A 7 -13.51 -3.93 -26.05
N SER A 8 -14.44 -4.74 -26.59
CA SER A 8 -15.04 -4.49 -27.91
C SER A 8 -16.12 -3.39 -27.92
N LEU A 9 -16.61 -2.97 -26.74
CA LEU A 9 -17.55 -1.85 -26.63
C LEU A 9 -16.89 -0.48 -26.92
N ASN A 10 -15.56 -0.43 -27.04
CA ASN A 10 -14.78 0.78 -27.32
C ASN A 10 -15.11 1.96 -26.37
N ASP A 11 -15.63 1.64 -25.19
CA ASP A 11 -16.02 2.58 -24.15
C ASP A 11 -14.91 2.63 -23.09
N PRO A 12 -14.22 3.77 -22.91
CA PRO A 12 -13.10 3.89 -21.98
C PRO A 12 -13.50 3.76 -20.50
N TYR A 13 -14.79 3.81 -20.17
CA TYR A 13 -15.29 3.67 -18.80
C TYR A 13 -15.65 2.22 -18.43
N SER A 14 -15.73 1.34 -19.42
CA SER A 14 -16.14 -0.04 -19.22
C SER A 14 -14.91 -0.95 -19.26
N THR A 15 -14.50 -1.45 -18.09
CA THR A 15 -13.47 -2.49 -17.96
C THR A 15 -13.97 -3.64 -17.11
N TYR A 16 -13.53 -4.86 -17.44
CA TYR A 16 -13.86 -6.05 -16.67
C TYR A 16 -12.73 -6.34 -15.70
N TYR A 17 -13.04 -6.29 -14.40
CA TYR A 17 -12.15 -6.72 -13.33
C TYR A 17 -12.44 -8.17 -12.97
N THR A 18 -11.38 -8.97 -12.85
CA THR A 18 -11.45 -10.25 -12.15
C THR A 18 -11.72 -10.03 -10.65
N ALA A 19 -12.13 -11.07 -9.93
CA ALA A 19 -12.36 -10.98 -8.48
C ALA A 19 -11.10 -10.48 -7.72
N GLU A 20 -9.92 -10.86 -8.18
CA GLU A 20 -8.62 -10.44 -7.63
C GLU A 20 -8.31 -8.98 -7.94
N GLU A 21 -8.48 -8.55 -9.20
CA GLU A 21 -8.28 -7.14 -9.60
C GLU A 21 -9.30 -6.22 -8.91
N TYR A 22 -10.55 -6.67 -8.74
CA TYR A 22 -11.58 -5.92 -8.02
C TYR A 22 -11.25 -5.79 -6.54
N LYS A 23 -10.73 -6.86 -5.92
CA LYS A 23 -10.28 -6.83 -4.53
C LYS A 23 -9.11 -5.86 -4.36
N ALA A 24 -8.10 -5.91 -5.24
CA ALA A 24 -6.97 -4.98 -5.22
C ALA A 24 -7.42 -3.52 -5.45
N LEU A 25 -8.37 -3.30 -6.37
CA LEU A 25 -8.95 -1.97 -6.60
C LEU A 25 -9.70 -1.47 -5.35
N MET A 26 -10.50 -2.31 -4.70
CA MET A 26 -11.19 -1.96 -3.46
C MET A 26 -10.23 -1.73 -2.31
N GLU A 27 -9.13 -2.48 -2.19
CA GLU A 27 -8.06 -2.22 -1.21
C GLU A 27 -7.41 -0.86 -1.47
N SER A 28 -7.11 -0.54 -2.74
CA SER A 28 -6.54 0.77 -3.10
C SER A 28 -7.52 1.93 -2.89
N SER A 29 -8.81 1.71 -3.15
CA SER A 29 -9.86 2.74 -3.09
C SER A 29 -10.45 2.94 -1.70
N SER A 30 -10.47 1.89 -0.85
CA SER A 30 -10.97 1.96 0.52
C SER A 30 -10.00 2.68 1.47
N GLY A 31 -8.79 3.01 1.01
CA GLY A 31 -7.78 3.68 1.83
C GLY A 31 -7.31 2.84 3.01
N VAL A 32 -7.65 1.54 3.04
CA VAL A 32 -7.14 0.59 4.05
C VAL A 32 -5.72 0.23 3.65
N TYR A 33 -4.81 1.16 3.92
CA TYR A 33 -3.39 0.94 3.76
C TYR A 33 -2.94 -0.04 4.86
N HIS A 34 -2.85 -1.31 4.51
CA HIS A 34 -2.26 -2.32 5.38
C HIS A 34 -0.76 -2.06 5.48
N GLY A 35 -0.33 -1.58 6.65
CA GLY A 35 1.07 -1.33 6.96
C GLY A 35 1.27 -1.31 8.47
N ILE A 36 2.51 -1.13 8.92
CA ILE A 36 2.85 -1.11 10.35
C ILE A 36 2.36 0.18 11.05
N GLY A 37 1.81 1.15 10.33
CA GLY A 37 1.38 2.43 10.92
C GLY A 37 2.53 3.40 11.16
N ALA A 38 3.57 3.38 10.31
CA ALA A 38 4.64 4.36 10.31
C ALA A 38 5.04 4.79 8.90
N THR A 39 5.47 6.04 8.76
CA THR A 39 6.16 6.53 7.58
C THR A 39 7.63 6.11 7.66
N VAL A 40 8.14 5.47 6.61
CA VAL A 40 9.55 5.09 6.46
C VAL A 40 10.23 5.89 5.36
N SER A 41 11.53 6.07 5.49
CA SER A 41 12.41 6.60 4.45
C SER A 41 13.55 5.62 4.23
N GLN A 42 13.90 5.39 2.97
CA GLN A 42 15.04 4.56 2.62
C GLN A 42 16.21 5.45 2.20
N ASN A 43 17.38 5.21 2.80
CA ASN A 43 18.61 5.81 2.32
C ASN A 43 19.02 5.13 1.00
N VAL A 44 18.99 5.90 -0.09
CA VAL A 44 19.31 5.42 -1.46
C VAL A 44 20.74 4.88 -1.61
N LYS A 45 21.68 5.27 -0.74
CA LYS A 45 23.08 4.82 -0.82
C LYS A 45 23.37 3.57 0.00
N THR A 46 22.75 3.45 1.17
CA THR A 46 23.03 2.36 2.12
C THR A 46 21.92 1.32 2.17
N GLY A 47 20.76 1.58 1.54
CA GLY A 47 19.58 0.72 1.59
C GLY A 47 18.84 0.73 2.93
N VAL A 48 19.38 1.43 3.93
CA VAL A 48 18.86 1.46 5.31
C VAL A 48 17.48 2.10 5.33
N ILE A 49 16.53 1.41 5.96
CA ILE A 49 15.17 1.89 6.17
C ILE A 49 15.10 2.52 7.56
N THR A 50 14.66 3.76 7.63
CA THR A 50 14.51 4.53 8.87
C THR A 50 13.06 4.96 9.04
N ILE A 51 12.53 4.83 10.26
CA ILE A 51 11.22 5.35 10.64
C ILE A 51 11.32 6.88 10.68
N VAL A 52 10.54 7.55 9.83
CA VAL A 52 10.42 9.02 9.83
C VAL A 52 9.46 9.45 10.93
N LYS A 53 8.29 8.82 10.99
CA LYS A 53 7.26 9.14 11.99
C LYS A 53 6.24 8.00 12.12
N PRO A 54 5.99 7.48 13.33
CA PRO A 54 4.85 6.61 13.59
C PRO A 54 3.54 7.42 13.65
N PHE A 55 2.44 6.84 13.20
CA PHE A 55 1.11 7.41 13.39
C PHE A 55 0.67 7.21 14.85
N LYS A 56 0.27 8.29 15.54
CA LYS A 56 -0.04 8.27 16.99
C LYS A 56 -1.10 7.24 17.42
N THR A 57 -1.98 6.84 16.51
CA THR A 57 -3.05 5.85 16.73
C THR A 57 -2.81 4.56 15.97
N GLY A 58 -1.59 4.35 15.47
CA GLY A 58 -1.22 3.21 14.63
C GLY A 58 -0.40 2.17 15.40
N PRO A 59 -0.34 0.91 14.89
CA PRO A 59 0.37 -0.19 15.54
C PRO A 59 1.85 0.11 15.86
N ALA A 60 2.54 0.87 15.01
CA ALA A 60 3.93 1.26 15.23
C ALA A 60 4.12 2.13 16.47
N TYR A 61 3.18 3.03 16.77
CA TYR A 61 3.26 3.87 17.97
C TYR A 61 2.96 3.06 19.23
N GLU A 62 1.99 2.13 19.16
CA GLU A 62 1.70 1.20 20.25
C GLU A 62 2.87 0.24 20.53
N ALA A 63 3.58 -0.17 19.47
CA ALA A 63 4.82 -0.94 19.57
C ALA A 63 6.01 -0.11 20.10
N GLY A 64 5.85 1.20 20.29
CA GLY A 64 6.86 2.09 20.85
C GLY A 64 7.94 2.52 19.86
N LEU A 65 7.73 2.36 18.55
CA LEU A 65 8.67 2.87 17.54
C LEU A 65 8.76 4.39 17.64
N LEU A 66 9.98 4.91 17.50
CA LEU A 66 10.26 6.33 17.55
C LEU A 66 10.80 6.85 16.20
N PRO A 67 10.63 8.15 15.91
CA PRO A 67 11.35 8.79 14.81
C PRO A 67 12.87 8.56 14.92
N GLY A 68 13.47 8.04 13.86
CA GLY A 68 14.89 7.72 13.79
C GLY A 68 15.24 6.24 13.96
N ASP A 69 14.29 5.39 14.34
CA ASP A 69 14.53 3.95 14.45
C ASP A 69 14.92 3.35 13.10
N ILE A 70 15.94 2.48 13.11
CA ILE A 70 16.44 1.79 11.93
C ILE A 70 15.87 0.38 11.89
N ILE A 71 15.18 0.05 10.79
CA ILE A 71 14.71 -1.31 10.52
C ILE A 71 15.88 -2.09 9.93
N TYR A 72 16.46 -2.99 10.72
CA TYR A 72 17.63 -3.78 10.33
C TYR A 72 17.27 -5.21 9.89
N MET A 73 16.24 -5.82 10.49
CA MET A 73 15.78 -7.17 10.19
C MET A 73 14.35 -7.36 10.72
N VAL A 74 13.58 -8.21 10.04
CA VAL A 74 12.28 -8.72 10.49
C VAL A 74 12.43 -10.21 10.79
#